data_AF-A0A9Q6A7C7-F1
#
_entry.id   AF-A0A9Q6A7C7-F1
#
_cell.length_a   1.000
_cell.length_b   1.000
_cell.length_c   1.000
_cell.angle_alpha   90.00
_cell.angle_beta   90.00
_cell.angle_gamma   90.00
#
_symmetry.space_group_name_H-M   'P 1'
#
loop_
_entity.id
_entity.type
_entity.pdbx_description
1 polymer ?
#
loop_
_entity_poly.entity_id
_entity_poly.type
_entity_poly.pdbx_seq_one_letter_code
_entity_poly.pdbx_strand_id
1 'polypeptide(L)'
;MEISINYLLIVISLLFFVVAYFVGIKKQTWMLAGFNEARIRDKDRLARIAGYFFLNSGLFILLNSFISFQGQEQLIPPLILAYGAGVIIYVNKKLAE
;
A
#
# COMPACT_ATOMS: atom_id res chain seq x y z
N MET A 1 20.82 4.37 -14.99
CA MET A 1 20.13 4.91 -13.81
C MET A 1 20.31 6.40 -13.88
N GLU A 2 19.22 7.14 -14.07
CA GLU A 2 19.26 8.59 -14.22
C GLU A 2 18.51 9.22 -13.05
N ILE A 3 19.04 10.33 -12.55
CA ILE A 3 18.36 11.12 -11.53
C ILE A 3 17.37 12.01 -12.27
N SER A 4 16.08 11.74 -12.08
CA SER A 4 14.99 12.51 -12.68
C SER A 4 13.86 12.64 -11.67
N ILE A 5 13.17 13.79 -11.68
CA ILE A 5 12.07 14.06 -10.74
C ILE A 5 10.75 13.75 -11.43
N ASN A 6 10.05 12.73 -10.94
CA ASN A 6 8.72 12.38 -11.38
C ASN A 6 7.66 12.88 -10.40
N TYR A 7 7.08 14.06 -10.70
CA TYR A 7 6.04 14.68 -9.88
C TYR A 7 4.79 13.81 -9.70
N LEU A 8 4.42 13.01 -10.71
CA LEU A 8 3.25 12.12 -10.61
C LEU A 8 3.48 11.05 -9.54
N LEU A 9 4.66 10.42 -9.52
CA LEU A 9 5.01 9.43 -8.51
C LEU A 9 5.09 10.06 -7.11
N ILE A 10 5.57 11.31 -6.99
CA ILE A 10 5.54 12.04 -5.71
C ILE A 10 4.09 12.20 -5.22
N VAL A 11 3.18 12.66 -6.07
CA VAL A 11 1.76 12.83 -5.70
C VAL A 11 1.13 11.49 -5.30
N ILE A 12 1.40 10.42 -6.05
CA ILE A 12 0.92 9.07 -5.73
C ILE A 12 1.48 8.60 -4.38
N SER A 13 2.77 8.80 -4.11
CA SER A 13 3.38 8.43 -2.83
C SER A 13 2.74 9.17 -1.65
N LEU A 14 2.41 10.45 -1.83
CA LEU A 14 1.75 11.25 -0.82
C LEU A 14 0.33 10.73 -0.55
N LEU A 15 -0.42 10.37 -1.60
CA LEU A 15 -1.73 9.72 -1.45
C LEU A 15 -1.62 8.41 -0.67
N PHE A 16 -0.60 7.60 -0.93
CA PHE A 16 -0.34 6.38 -0.16
C PHE A 16 -0.06 6.67 1.31
N PHE A 17 0.70 7.71 1.64
CA PHE A 17 0.93 8.11 3.03
C PHE A 17 -0.33 8.61 3.73
N VAL A 18 -1.18 9.36 3.02
CA VAL A 18 -2.48 9.80 3.54
C VAL A 18 -3.34 8.57 3.87
N VAL A 19 -3.46 7.61 2.96
CA VAL A 19 -4.20 6.37 3.21
C VAL A 19 -3.57 5.58 4.36
N ALA A 20 -2.24 5.47 4.41
CA ALA A 20 -1.53 4.79 5.49
C ALA A 20 -1.84 5.40 6.87
N TYR A 21 -1.95 6.73 6.95
CA TYR A 21 -2.33 7.43 8.18
C TYR A 21 -3.79 7.13 8.58
N PHE A 22 -4.73 7.27 7.64
CA PHE A 22 -6.14 7.02 7.94
C PHE A 22 -6.42 5.56 8.31
N VAL A 23 -5.82 4.63 7.59
CA VAL A 23 -5.99 3.20 7.85
C VAL A 23 -5.20 2.75 9.07
N GLY A 24 -3.89 3.03 9.12
CA GLY A 24 -2.98 2.49 10.14
C GLY A 24 -3.08 3.19 11.50
N ILE A 25 -3.33 4.50 11.51
CA ILE A 25 -3.36 5.31 12.74
C ILE A 25 -4.80 5.61 13.15
N LYS A 26 -5.63 6.13 12.23
CA LYS A 26 -7.04 6.44 12.53
C LYS A 26 -7.94 5.20 12.50
N LYS A 27 -7.41 4.03 12.12
CA LYS A 27 -8.14 2.75 12.06
C LYS A 27 -9.43 2.84 11.24
N GLN A 28 -9.43 3.68 10.20
CA GLN A 28 -10.56 3.81 9.29
C GLN A 28 -10.56 2.63 8.31
N THR A 29 -10.96 1.46 8.82
CA THR A 29 -10.90 0.22 8.04
C THR A 29 -11.89 0.23 6.89
N TRP A 30 -13.02 0.96 6.96
CA TRP A 30 -14.02 1.06 5.89
C TRP A 30 -13.50 1.43 4.49
N MET A 31 -12.30 2.04 4.42
CA MET A 31 -11.60 2.32 3.16
C MET A 31 -11.01 1.06 2.49
N LEU A 32 -10.97 -0.07 3.20
CA LEU A 32 -10.33 -1.32 2.84
C LEU A 32 -11.33 -2.29 2.20
N ALA A 33 -12.07 -1.86 1.19
CA ALA A 33 -13.17 -2.62 0.57
C ALA A 33 -12.77 -4.03 0.06
N GLY A 34 -11.47 -4.30 -0.17
CA GLY A 34 -10.97 -5.63 -0.54
C GLY A 34 -10.79 -6.62 0.62
N PHE A 35 -10.86 -6.15 1.87
CA PHE A 35 -10.73 -6.98 3.06
C PHE A 35 -12.12 -7.36 3.55
N ASN A 36 -12.31 -8.64 3.90
CA ASN A 36 -13.60 -9.11 4.43
C ASN A 36 -13.74 -8.71 5.90
N GLU A 37 -13.86 -7.41 6.15
CA GLU A 37 -13.90 -6.81 7.50
C GLU A 37 -14.96 -7.44 8.41
N ALA A 38 -16.06 -7.94 7.84
CA ALA A 38 -17.13 -8.60 8.59
C ALA A 38 -16.67 -9.92 9.24
N ARG A 39 -15.72 -10.62 8.61
CA ARG A 39 -15.16 -11.88 9.13
C ARG A 39 -13.89 -11.71 9.95
N ILE A 40 -13.28 -10.51 9.92
CA ILE A 40 -12.02 -10.26 10.61
C ILE A 40 -12.30 -9.87 12.06
N ARG A 41 -11.97 -10.76 13.00
CA ARG A 41 -12.16 -10.52 14.43
C ARG A 41 -11.25 -9.40 14.95
N ASP A 42 -10.00 -9.38 14.49
CA ASP A 42 -8.99 -8.42 14.93
C ASP A 42 -8.81 -7.27 13.92
N LYS A 43 -9.69 -6.27 14.03
CA LYS A 43 -9.69 -5.07 13.18
C LYS A 43 -8.47 -4.18 13.43
N ASP A 44 -7.90 -4.21 14.62
CA ASP A 44 -6.70 -3.44 14.97
C ASP A 44 -5.48 -3.98 14.21
N ARG A 45 -5.36 -5.30 14.12
CA ARG A 45 -4.29 -5.94 13.38
C ARG A 45 -4.49 -5.80 11.86
N LEU A 46 -5.73 -5.84 11.37
CA LEU A 46 -6.05 -5.47 9.98
C LEU A 46 -5.56 -4.06 9.65
N ALA A 47 -5.99 -3.08 10.44
CA ALA A 47 -5.62 -1.67 10.27
C ALA A 47 -4.10 -1.49 10.25
N ARG A 48 -3.38 -2.15 11.17
CA ARG A 48 -1.92 -2.09 11.25
C ARG A 48 -1.24 -2.71 10.02
N ILE A 49 -1.67 -3.89 9.59
CA ILE A 49 -1.09 -4.59 8.43
C ILE A 49 -1.35 -3.78 7.14
N ALA A 50 -2.59 -3.36 6.93
CA ALA A 50 -2.95 -2.56 5.76
C ALA A 50 -2.25 -1.19 5.76
N GLY A 51 -2.17 -0.53 6.92
CA GLY A 51 -1.42 0.71 7.09
C GLY A 51 0.06 0.56 6.75
N TYR A 52 0.72 -0.52 7.21
CA TYR A 52 2.10 -0.81 6.82
C TYR A 52 2.25 -1.09 5.33
N PHE A 53 1.31 -1.79 4.70
CA PHE A 53 1.32 -1.97 3.24
C PHE A 53 1.36 -0.62 2.52
N PHE A 54 0.41 0.28 2.83
CA PHE A 54 0.37 1.60 2.18
C PHE A 54 1.61 2.44 2.48
N LEU A 55 2.12 2.39 3.72
CA LEU A 55 3.33 3.12 4.10
C LEU A 55 4.57 2.64 3.32
N ASN A 56 4.80 1.33 3.28
CA ASN A 56 5.95 0.75 2.57
C ASN A 56 5.85 0.97 1.07
N SER A 57 4.67 0.80 0.48
CA SER A 57 4.44 1.09 -0.94
C SER A 57 4.63 2.56 -1.25
N GLY A 58 4.13 3.49 -0.42
CA GLY A 58 4.34 4.92 -0.58
C GLY A 58 5.83 5.28 -0.53
N LEU A 59 6.58 4.74 0.43
CA LEU A 59 8.02 4.98 0.55
C LEU A 59 8.78 4.45 -0.68
N PHE A 60 8.42 3.25 -1.13
CA PHE A 60 9.01 2.66 -2.33
C PHE A 60 8.75 3.50 -3.58
N ILE A 61 7.52 3.99 -3.78
CA ILE A 61 7.16 4.88 -4.89
C ILE A 61 7.93 6.21 -4.81
N LEU A 62 8.03 6.78 -3.61
CA LEU A 62 8.76 8.04 -3.39
C LEU A 62 10.25 7.90 -3.73
N LEU A 63 10.91 6.81 -3.33
CA LEU A 63 12.31 6.59 -3.71
C LEU A 63 12.46 6.48 -5.23
N ASN A 64 11.50 5.81 -5.88
CA ASN A 64 11.45 5.66 -7.33
C ASN A 64 11.07 6.96 -8.07
N SER A 65 10.57 7.99 -7.39
CA SER A 65 10.29 9.28 -8.03
C SER A 65 11.53 10.11 -8.30
N PHE A 66 12.69 9.76 -7.73
CA PHE A 66 13.96 10.46 -7.93
C PHE A 66 14.94 9.67 -8.81
N ILE A 67 14.69 8.37 -9.01
CA ILE A 67 15.57 7.45 -9.70
C ILE A 67 14.76 6.76 -10.80
N SER A 68 15.11 7.03 -12.06
CA SER A 68 14.52 6.35 -13.21
C SER A 68 15.44 5.25 -13.75
N PHE A 69 14.82 4.15 -14.19
CA PHE A 69 15.49 3.05 -14.85
C PHE A 69 14.58 2.45 -15.94
N GLN A 70 15.19 1.77 -16.92
CA GLN A 70 14.44 1.15 -18.01
C GLN A 70 13.51 0.06 -17.46
N GLY A 71 12.24 0.06 -17.88
CA GLY A 71 11.26 -0.92 -17.40
C GLY A 71 10.48 -0.49 -16.15
N GLN A 72 10.78 0.67 -15.57
CA GLN A 72 10.19 1.11 -14.29
C GLN A 72 8.66 1.17 -14.33
N GLU A 73 8.09 1.76 -15.38
CA GLU A 73 6.65 1.90 -15.56
C GLU A 73 5.95 0.55 -15.79
N GLN A 74 6.65 -0.42 -16.38
CA GLN A 74 6.13 -1.77 -16.58
C GLN A 74 6.25 -2.64 -15.32
N LEU A 75 7.22 -2.38 -14.44
CA LEU A 75 7.53 -3.24 -13.30
C LEU A 75 6.88 -2.77 -11.99
N ILE A 76 6.89 -1.47 -11.69
CA ILE A 76 6.44 -0.96 -10.39
C ILE A 76 4.95 -1.19 -10.14
N PRO A 77 4.03 -0.83 -11.06
CA PRO A 77 2.60 -1.03 -10.83
C PRO A 77 2.21 -2.49 -10.53
N PRO A 78 2.60 -3.50 -11.35
CA PRO A 78 2.24 -4.88 -11.06
C PRO A 78 2.90 -5.42 -9.78
N LEU A 79 4.09 -4.95 -9.41
CA LEU A 79 4.74 -5.36 -8.16
C LEU A 79 3.94 -4.89 -6.93
N ILE A 80 3.51 -3.64 -6.91
CA ILE A 80 2.69 -3.08 -5.82
C ILE A 80 1.34 -3.79 -5.75
N LEU A 81 0.71 -4.06 -6.90
CA LEU A 81 -0.55 -4.79 -6.97
C LEU A 81 -0.40 -6.23 -6.45
N ALA A 82 0.67 -6.94 -6.83
CA ALA A 82 0.95 -8.28 -6.34
C ALA A 82 1.19 -8.29 -4.82
N TYR A 83 1.94 -7.31 -4.30
CA TYR A 83 2.14 -7.15 -2.87
C TYR A 83 0.81 -6.90 -2.14
N GLY A 84 -0.02 -5.98 -2.65
CA GLY A 84 -1.33 -5.67 -2.08
C GLY A 84 -2.28 -6.87 -2.10
N ALA A 85 -2.35 -7.60 -3.21
CA ALA A 85 -3.12 -8.83 -3.32
C ALA A 85 -2.65 -9.89 -2.30
N GLY A 86 -1.33 -10.05 -2.13
CA GLY A 86 -0.75 -10.92 -1.12
C GLY A 86 -1.16 -10.55 0.31
N VAL A 87 -1.15 -9.25 0.64
CA VAL A 87 -1.60 -8.73 1.94
C VAL A 87 -3.08 -9.01 2.16
N ILE A 88 -3.93 -8.76 1.15
CA ILE A 88 -5.38 -9.05 1.23
C ILE A 88 -5.62 -10.54 1.48
N ILE A 89 -4.97 -11.42 0.71
CA ILE A 89 -5.11 -12.88 0.86
C ILE A 89 -4.63 -13.33 2.23
N TYR A 90 -3.47 -12.84 2.69
CA TYR A 90 -2.92 -13.17 4.00
C TYR A 90 -3.89 -12.78 5.11
N VAL A 91 -4.40 -11.55 5.09
CA VAL A 91 -5.30 -11.06 6.12
C VAL A 91 -6.62 -11.82 6.11
N ASN A 92 -7.22 -11.99 4.93
CA ASN A 92 -8.48 -12.73 4.80
C ASN A 92 -8.34 -14.23 5.16
N LYS A 93 -7.16 -14.86 5.02
CA LYS A 93 -6.98 -16.27 5.41
C LYS A 93 -6.59 -16.46 6.86
N LYS A 94 -5.81 -15.52 7.42
CA LYS A 94 -5.17 -15.68 8.75
C LYS A 94 -5.84 -14.90 9.86
N LEU A 95 -6.57 -13.84 9.54
CA LEU A 95 -7.33 -13.03 10.50
C LEU A 95 -8.84 -13.22 10.38
N ALA A 96 -9.32 -13.86 9.32
CA ALA A 96 -10.72 -14.28 9.27
C ALA A 96 -10.91 -15.56 10.08
N GLU A 97 -12.02 -15.62 10.80
CA GLU A 97 -12.56 -16.82 11.45
C GLU A 97 -13.87 -17.21 10.78
#